data_AF-A0A969Q3G0-F1
#
_entry.id   AF-A0A969Q3G0-F1
#
_cell.length_a   1.000
_cell.length_b   1.000
_cell.length_c   1.000
_cell.angle_alpha   90.00
_cell.angle_beta   90.00
_cell.angle_gamma   90.00
#
_symmetry.space_group_name_H-M   'P 1'
#
loop_
_entity.id
_entity.type
_entity.pdbx_description
1 polymer ?
#
loop_
_entity_poly.entity_id
_entity_poly.type
_entity_poly.pdbx_seq_one_letter_code
_entity_poly.pdbx_strand_id
1 'polypeptide(L)' 'MAGVLNTGDGAHVWRLTGDADHVERVAVELVSADGAVAQLRGALVNGDRIVSLGAHKIDPARPVRVVETVTLPES' A
#
# COMPACT_ATOMS: atom_id res chain seq x y z
N MET A 1 1.51 -11.76 -3.50
CA MET A 1 1.98 -10.36 -3.69
C MET A 1 1.93 -9.67 -2.34
N ALA A 2 2.83 -8.74 -2.03
CA ALA A 2 2.85 -8.09 -0.71
C ALA A 2 2.90 -6.56 -0.87
N GLY A 3 1.81 -5.89 -0.48
CA GLY A 3 1.71 -4.42 -0.43
C GLY A 3 2.16 -3.82 0.91
N VAL A 4 2.33 -4.65 1.94
CA VAL A 4 2.77 -4.23 3.27
C VAL A 4 4.29 -4.37 3.36
N LEU A 5 4.96 -3.30 3.75
CA LEU A 5 6.39 -3.22 3.93
C LEU A 5 6.73 -3.01 5.40
N ASN A 6 7.82 -3.58 5.86
CA ASN A 6 8.41 -3.26 7.16
C ASN A 6 9.91 -3.01 6.96
N THR A 7 10.33 -1.75 7.09
CA THR A 7 11.71 -1.29 6.85
C THR A 7 12.47 -0.99 8.14
N GLY A 8 11.97 -1.47 9.29
CA GLY A 8 12.56 -1.22 10.61
C GLY A 8 11.83 -0.15 11.43
N ASP A 9 11.11 0.77 10.78
CA ASP A 9 10.29 1.80 11.46
C ASP A 9 8.81 1.38 11.66
N GLY A 10 8.51 0.09 11.48
CA GLY A 10 7.15 -0.45 11.52
C GLY A 10 6.51 -0.67 10.15
N ALA A 11 5.39 -1.38 10.19
CA ALA A 11 4.64 -1.77 9.01
C ALA A 11 3.98 -0.55 8.33
N HIS A 12 4.02 -0.51 7.01
CA HIS A 12 3.45 0.57 6.21
C HIS A 12 3.03 0.08 4.83
N VAL A 13 2.21 0.89 4.17
CA VAL A 13 1.88 0.76 2.75
C VAL A 13 2.20 2.07 2.04
N TRP A 14 2.29 2.01 0.71
CA TRP A 14 2.31 3.20 -0.13
C TRP A 14 0.90 3.47 -0.65
N ARG A 15 0.36 4.65 -0.33
CA ARG A 15 -0.92 5.14 -0.86
C ARG A 15 -0.68 6.14 -1.97
N LEU A 16 -1.40 6.04 -3.08
CA LEU A 16 -1.42 7.06 -4.14
C LEU A 16 -2.09 8.33 -3.63
N THR A 17 -1.45 9.47 -3.87
CA THR A 17 -2.03 10.79 -3.59
C THR A 17 -3.08 11.17 -4.64
N GLY A 18 -3.79 12.28 -4.41
CA GLY A 18 -4.84 12.77 -5.33
C GLY A 18 -4.37 13.00 -6.77
N ASP A 19 -3.10 13.37 -6.96
CA ASP A 19 -2.49 13.62 -8.27
C ASP A 19 -2.16 12.34 -9.05
N ALA A 20 -2.33 11.16 -8.43
CA ALA A 20 -2.20 9.82 -9.03
C ALA A 20 -0.81 9.49 -9.64
N ASP A 21 0.18 10.34 -9.41
CA ASP A 21 1.58 10.15 -9.81
C ASP A 21 2.56 10.25 -8.62
N HIS A 22 2.08 10.53 -7.41
CA HIS A 22 2.87 10.49 -6.18
C HIS A 22 2.27 9.51 -5.19
N VAL A 23 3.10 9.10 -4.24
CA VAL A 23 2.71 8.22 -3.14
C VAL A 23 3.15 8.77 -1.81
N GLU A 24 2.43 8.41 -0.77
CA GLU A 24 2.78 8.70 0.61
C GLU A 24 2.83 7.41 1.44
N ARG A 25 3.67 7.44 2.49
CA ARG A 25 3.81 6.34 3.43
C ARG A 25 2.67 6.42 4.45
N VAL A 26 1.85 5.38 4.49
CA VAL A 26 0.80 5.25 5.51
C VAL A 26 1.21 4.16 6.49
N ALA A 27 1.44 4.54 7.74
CA ALA A 27 1.73 3.60 8.81
C ALA A 27 0.51 2.71 9.07
N VAL A 28 0.75 1.41 9.22
CA VAL A 28 -0.28 0.41 9.54
C VAL A 28 0.22 -0.55 10.59
N GLU A 29 -0.71 -1.13 11.34
CA GLU A 29 -0.49 -2.26 12.23
C GLU A 29 -0.97 -3.53 11.52
N LEU A 30 -0.12 -4.56 11.47
CA LEU A 30 -0.51 -5.88 10.99
C LEU A 30 -1.23 -6.63 12.11
N VAL A 31 -2.54 -6.84 11.94
CA VAL A 31 -3.37 -7.56 12.91
C VAL A 31 -3.25 -9.07 12.71
N SER A 32 -3.33 -9.52 11.46
CA SER A 32 -3.13 -10.92 11.08
C SER A 32 -2.74 -11.04 9.60
N ALA A 33 -2.17 -12.17 9.21
CA ALA A 33 -1.96 -12.52 7.82
C ALA A 33 -2.04 -14.02 7.62
N ASP A 34 -2.59 -14.46 6.48
CA ASP A 34 -2.72 -15.88 6.11
C ASP A 34 -1.91 -16.25 4.85
N GLY A 35 -0.83 -15.51 4.59
CA GLY A 35 0.05 -15.72 3.44
C GLY A 35 -0.50 -15.18 2.11
N ALA A 36 -1.81 -14.98 2.00
CA ALA A 36 -2.46 -14.36 0.85
C ALA A 36 -3.08 -13.00 1.19
N VAL A 37 -3.68 -12.87 2.37
CA VAL A 37 -4.39 -11.69 2.85
C VAL A 37 -3.74 -11.19 4.13
N ALA A 38 -3.64 -9.87 4.27
CA ALA A 38 -3.20 -9.20 5.49
C ALA A 38 -4.35 -8.35 6.03
N GLN A 39 -4.71 -8.56 7.29
CA GLN A 39 -5.63 -7.70 8.03
C GLN A 39 -4.83 -6.59 8.68
N LEU A 40 -5.18 -5.34 8.34
CA LEU A 40 -4.45 -4.15 8.75
C LEU A 40 -5.36 -3.23 9.57
N ARG A 41 -4.76 -2.57 10.56
CA ARG A 41 -5.36 -1.43 11.24
C ARG A 41 -4.52 -0.19 10.96
N GLY A 42 -5.16 0.94 10.66
CA GLY A 42 -4.44 2.19 10.38
C GLY A 42 -5.34 3.25 9.78
N ALA A 43 -4.72 4.34 9.30
CA ALA A 43 -5.42 5.46 8.68
C ALA A 43 -5.75 5.25 7.19
N LEU A 44 -6.07 4.00 6.81
CA LEU A 44 -6.55 3.65 5.48
C LEU A 44 -8.08 3.72 5.46
N VAL A 45 -8.64 4.31 4.41
CA VAL A 45 -10.09 4.43 4.22
C VAL A 45 -10.53 3.78 2.91
N ASN A 46 -11.81 3.41 2.82
CA ASN A 46 -12.37 2.88 1.58
C ASN A 46 -12.18 3.87 0.43
N GLY A 47 -11.70 3.36 -0.70
CA GLY A 47 -11.34 4.17 -1.87
C GLY A 47 -9.86 4.56 -1.93
N ASP A 48 -9.09 4.37 -0.85
CA ASP A 48 -7.63 4.53 -0.90
C ASP A 48 -7.03 3.53 -1.89
N ARG A 49 -6.23 4.05 -2.82
CA ARG A 49 -5.47 3.23 -3.76
C ARG A 49 -4.08 2.97 -3.20
N ILE A 50 -3.78 1.71 -2.92
CA ILE A 50 -2.49 1.30 -2.38
C ILE A 50 -1.66 0.56 -3.42
N VAL A 51 -0.33 0.64 -3.30
CA VAL A 51 0.59 -0.08 -4.16
C VAL A 51 0.76 -1.52 -3.66
N SER A 52 0.38 -2.49 -4.48
CA SER A 52 0.51 -3.93 -4.17
C SER A 52 1.74 -4.59 -4.80
N LEU A 53 2.26 -4.03 -5.89
CA LEU A 53 3.41 -4.55 -6.64
C LEU A 53 4.44 -3.45 -6.89
N GLY A 54 5.73 -3.78 -6.71
CA GLY A 54 6.82 -2.82 -6.87
C GLY A 54 7.03 -1.86 -5.69
N ALA A 55 6.27 -2.04 -4.59
CA ALA A 55 6.33 -1.21 -3.39
C ALA A 55 7.75 -1.02 -2.81
N HIS A 56 8.61 -2.05 -2.90
CA HIS A 56 10.00 -1.99 -2.43
C HIS A 56 10.95 -1.15 -3.31
N LYS A 57 10.51 -0.73 -4.50
CA LYS A 57 11.30 0.09 -5.44
C LYS A 57 10.90 1.57 -5.39
N ILE A 58 9.90 1.91 -4.58
CA ILE A 58 9.39 3.27 -4.50
C ILE A 58 10.41 4.17 -3.81
N ASP A 59 10.73 5.26 -4.50
CA ASP A 59 11.44 6.41 -3.97
C ASP A 59 10.39 7.55 -3.91
N PRO A 60 10.00 8.02 -2.71
CA PRO A 60 8.94 9.04 -2.58
C PRO A 60 9.32 10.39 -3.20
N ALA A 61 10.60 10.62 -3.50
CA ALA A 61 11.04 11.82 -4.21
C ALA A 61 10.84 11.73 -5.73
N ARG A 62 10.37 10.59 -6.26
CA ARG A 62 10.17 10.35 -7.69
C ARG A 62 8.70 10.05 -8.00
N PRO A 63 8.18 10.55 -9.13
CA PRO A 63 6.84 10.20 -9.55
C PRO A 63 6.76 8.72 -9.91
N VAL A 64 5.60 8.13 -9.64
CA VAL A 64 5.22 6.77 -10.02
C VAL A 64 4.27 6.81 -11.21
N ARG A 65 4.17 5.68 -11.92
CA ARG A 65 3.15 5.49 -12.96
C ARG A 65 2.27 4.31 -12.60
N VAL A 66 0.96 4.55 -12.56
CA VAL A 66 -0.02 3.47 -12.43
C VAL A 66 -0.04 2.66 -13.73
N VAL A 67 0.30 1.38 -13.63
CA VAL A 67 0.30 0.44 -14.76
C VAL A 67 -1.00 -0.35 -14.84
N GLU A 68 -1.61 -0.65 -13.69
CA GLU A 68 -2.83 -1.43 -13.55
C GLU A 68 -3.51 -1.08 -12.21
N THR A 69 -4.84 -1.08 -12.18
CA THR A 69 -5.62 -0.98 -10.94
C THR A 69 -6.39 -2.29 -10.77
N VAL A 70 -6.20 -2.95 -9.64
CA VAL A 70 -6.90 -4.20 -9.32
C VAL A 70 -7.93 -3.91 -8.23
N THR A 71 -9.19 -4.21 -8.52
CA THR A 71 -10.28 -4.19 -7.52
C THR A 71 -10.51 -5.63 -7.08
N LEU A 72 -10.24 -5.91 -5.80
CA LEU A 72 -10.59 -7.21 -5.22
C LEU A 72 -12.09 -7.21 -4.90
N PRO A 73 -12.85 -8.24 -5.29
CA PRO A 73 -14.26 -8.36 -4.92
C PRO A 73 -14.39 -8.48 -3.39
N GLU A 74 -15.35 -7.74 -2.82
CA GLU A 74 -15.74 -7.88 -1.41
C GLU A 74 -16.25 -9.32 -1.20
N SER A 75 -15.62 -10.06 -0.26
CA SER A 75 -16.01 -11.43 0.09
C SER A 75 -17.07 -11.47 1.17
#